data_AF-A0AAN5D1P4-F1
#
_entry.id   AF-A0AAN5D1P4-F1
#
_cell.length_a   1.000
_cell.length_b   1.000
_cell.length_c   1.000
_cell.angle_alpha   90.00
_cell.angle_beta   90.00
_cell.angle_gamma   90.00
#
_symmetry.space_group_name_H-M   'P 1'
#
loop_
_entity.id
_entity.type
_entity.pdbx_description
1 polymer ?
#
loop_
_entity_poly.entity_id
_entity_poly.type
_entity_poly.pdbx_seq_one_letter_code
_entity_poly.pdbx_strand_id
1 'polypeptide(L)' 'ANPGIVDESIAKLSPAAQVPANKLRNLVCSDEQDIGKFHAMAEEIKNGCSAEVLQELKAHNEEVAQAIGL' A
#
# COMPACT_ATOMS: atom_id res chain seq x y z
N ALA A 1 5.97 11.56 5.50
CA ALA A 1 5.77 11.11 4.10
C ALA A 1 5.21 12.28 3.29
N ASN A 2 5.63 12.46 2.03
CA ASN A 2 4.95 13.38 1.11
C ASN A 2 3.75 12.62 0.50
N PRO A 3 2.51 12.87 0.96
CA PRO A 3 1.37 12.04 0.58
C PRO A 3 1.08 12.13 -0.93
N GLY A 4 1.38 13.27 -1.56
CA GLY A 4 1.07 13.50 -2.98
C GLY A 4 1.79 12.56 -3.93
N ILE A 5 3.08 12.25 -3.68
CA ILE A 5 3.86 11.34 -4.53
C ILE A 5 3.30 9.91 -4.47
N VAL A 6 2.86 9.49 -3.29
CA VAL A 6 2.26 8.16 -3.09
C VAL A 6 0.86 8.10 -3.72
N ASP A 7 0.07 9.15 -3.60
CA ASP A 7 -1.26 9.21 -4.21
C ASP A 7 -1.17 9.18 -5.75
N GLU A 8 -0.21 9.92 -6.33
CA GLU A 8 0.06 9.91 -7.77
C GLU A 8 0.59 8.57 -8.28
N SER A 9 1.40 7.86 -7.50
CA SER A 9 1.88 6.54 -7.89
C SER A 9 0.77 5.48 -7.78
N ILE A 10 -0.10 5.57 -6.76
CA ILE A 10 -1.26 4.67 -6.62
C ILE A 10 -2.21 4.82 -7.82
N ALA A 11 -2.41 6.04 -8.32
CA ALA A 11 -3.27 6.30 -9.48
C ALA A 11 -2.81 5.60 -10.77
N LYS A 12 -1.54 5.16 -10.84
CA LYS A 12 -0.97 4.42 -12.00
C LYS A 12 -1.23 2.92 -11.95
N LEU A 13 -1.69 2.40 -10.81
CA LEU A 13 -1.99 0.98 -10.64
C LEU A 13 -3.26 0.59 -11.39
N SER A 14 -3.41 -0.72 -11.63
CA SER A 14 -4.64 -1.30 -12.12
C SER A 14 -5.80 -0.96 -11.18
N PRO A 15 -7.05 -0.84 -11.68
CA PRO A 15 -8.20 -0.57 -10.83
C PRO A 15 -8.36 -1.55 -9.67
N ALA A 16 -7.97 -2.81 -9.87
CA ALA A 16 -8.00 -3.84 -8.85
C ALA A 16 -6.95 -3.63 -7.74
N ALA A 17 -5.77 -3.09 -8.08
CA ALA A 17 -4.69 -2.80 -7.14
C ALA A 17 -4.81 -1.43 -6.45
N GLN A 18 -5.52 -0.47 -7.06
CA GLN A 18 -5.74 0.85 -6.45
C GLN A 18 -6.47 0.76 -5.10
N VAL A 19 -7.46 -0.13 -4.98
CA VAL A 19 -8.24 -0.29 -3.73
C VAL A 19 -7.36 -0.74 -2.56
N PRO A 20 -6.63 -1.88 -2.64
CA PRO A 20 -5.75 -2.31 -1.56
C PRO A 20 -4.58 -1.35 -1.32
N ALA A 21 -4.03 -0.69 -2.35
CA ALA A 21 -2.97 0.31 -2.18
C ALA A 21 -3.42 1.51 -1.35
N ASN A 22 -4.61 2.05 -1.63
CA ASN A 22 -5.21 3.13 -0.84
C ASN A 22 -5.49 2.71 0.61
N LYS A 23 -5.95 1.47 0.84
CA LYS A 23 -6.16 0.95 2.19
C LYS A 23 -4.85 0.87 2.98
N LEU A 24 -3.78 0.38 2.37
CA LEU A 24 -2.45 0.32 2.99
C LEU A 24 -1.91 1.73 3.27
N ARG A 25 -2.01 2.65 2.32
CA ARG A 25 -1.63 4.06 2.50
C ARG A 25 -2.38 4.70 3.67
N ASN A 26 -3.70 4.48 3.76
CA ASN A 26 -4.50 5.00 4.86
C ASN A 26 -4.13 4.38 6.21
N LEU A 27 -3.82 3.07 6.25
CA LEU A 27 -3.36 2.40 7.46
C LEU A 27 -2.01 2.97 7.93
N VAL A 28 -1.05 3.18 7.02
CA VAL A 28 0.26 3.79 7.33
C VAL A 28 0.12 5.24 7.80
N CYS A 29 -0.83 5.98 7.26
CA CYS A 29 -1.13 7.35 7.69
C CYS A 29 -2.08 7.43 8.89
N SER A 30 -2.55 6.30 9.42
CA SER A 30 -3.44 6.30 10.58
C SER A 30 -2.65 6.49 11.88
N ASP A 31 -3.35 6.91 12.93
CA ASP A 31 -2.79 6.99 14.29
C ASP A 31 -2.73 5.62 14.99
N GLU A 32 -2.86 4.50 14.26
CA GLU A 32 -2.77 3.16 14.83
C GLU A 32 -1.34 2.87 15.31
N GLN A 33 -1.19 2.71 16.63
CA GLN A 33 0.10 2.42 17.27
C GLN A 33 0.22 0.98 17.78
N ASP A 34 -0.89 0.22 17.81
CA ASP A 34 -0.84 -1.20 18.11
C ASP A 34 -0.26 -1.95 16.91
N ILE A 35 1.00 -2.35 17.03
CA ILE A 35 1.74 -3.06 15.97
C ILE A 35 1.05 -4.38 15.60
N GLY A 36 0.44 -5.08 16.57
CA GLY A 36 -0.26 -6.34 16.31
C GLY A 36 -1.51 -6.10 15.47
N LYS A 37 -2.29 -5.07 15.83
CA LYS A 37 -3.48 -4.66 15.09
C LYS A 37 -3.13 -4.10 13.71
N PHE A 38 -2.07 -3.30 13.60
CA PHE A 38 -1.53 -2.81 12.34
C PHE A 38 -1.18 -3.97 11.41
N HIS A 39 -0.41 -4.96 11.89
CA HIS A 39 -0.05 -6.14 11.10
C HIS A 39 -1.28 -6.94 10.67
N ALA A 40 -2.25 -7.16 11.57
CA ALA A 40 -3.47 -7.88 11.25
C ALA A 40 -4.26 -7.19 10.12
N MET A 41 -4.43 -5.87 10.19
CA MET A 41 -5.11 -5.10 9.13
C MET A 41 -4.34 -5.14 7.81
N ALA A 42 -3.01 -5.00 7.85
CA ALA A 42 -2.18 -5.09 6.65
C ALA A 42 -2.25 -6.48 6.00
N GLU A 43 -2.30 -7.54 6.79
CA GLU A 43 -2.44 -8.91 6.32
C GLU A 43 -3.83 -9.18 5.73
N GLU A 44 -4.89 -8.67 6.36
CA GLU A 44 -6.26 -8.75 5.83
C GLU A 44 -6.36 -8.11 4.43
N ILE A 45 -5.75 -6.93 4.24
CA ILE A 45 -5.72 -6.26 2.93
C ILE A 45 -5.01 -7.12 1.89
N LYS A 46 -3.87 -7.74 2.25
CA LYS A 46 -3.09 -8.60 1.34
C LYS A 46 -3.83 -9.89 1.00
N ASN A 47 -4.46 -10.54 1.99
CA ASN A 47 -5.19 -11.79 1.79
C ASN A 47 -6.44 -11.61 0.91
N GLY A 48 -6.99 -10.40 0.84
CA GLY A 48 -8.08 -10.06 -0.08
C GLY A 48 -7.65 -9.84 -1.53
N CYS A 49 -6.36 -9.90 -1.86
CA CYS A 49 -5.82 -9.63 -3.19
C CYS A 49 -5.57 -10.92 -3.98
N SER A 50 -5.73 -10.86 -5.31
CA SER A 50 -5.24 -11.92 -6.20
C SER A 50 -3.71 -11.91 -6.27
N ALA A 51 -3.11 -13.00 -6.75
CA ALA A 51 -1.66 -13.10 -6.93
C ALA A 51 -1.11 -12.00 -7.87
N GLU A 52 -1.84 -11.67 -8.94
CA GLU A 52 -1.48 -10.59 -9.88
C GLU A 52 -1.48 -9.22 -9.18
N VAL A 53 -2.51 -8.93 -8.38
CA VAL A 53 -2.59 -7.68 -7.62
C VAL A 53 -1.47 -7.60 -6.58
N LEU A 54 -1.15 -8.69 -5.89
CA LEU A 54 -0.05 -8.74 -4.93
C LEU A 54 1.31 -8.47 -5.59
N GLN A 55 1.54 -9.02 -6.79
CA GLN A 55 2.76 -8.78 -7.54
C GLN A 55 2.87 -7.31 -7.97
N GLU A 56 1.78 -6.73 -8.45
CA GLU A 56 1.72 -5.32 -8.82
C GLU A 56 1.99 -4.40 -7.62
N LEU A 57 1.34 -4.66 -6.48
CA LEU A 57 1.56 -3.90 -5.24
C LEU A 57 3.00 -4.02 -4.72
N LYS A 58 3.65 -5.17 -4.92
CA LYS A 58 5.05 -5.36 -4.56
C LYS A 58 5.96 -4.48 -5.42
N ALA A 59 5.78 -4.50 -6.74
CA ALA A 59 6.54 -3.65 -7.66
C ALA A 59 6.33 -2.16 -7.33
N HIS A 60 5.08 -1.77 -7.08
CA HIS A 60 4.73 -0.42 -6.66
C HIS A 60 5.45 0.02 -5.38
N ASN A 61 5.50 -0.84 -4.36
CA ASN A 61 6.20 -0.54 -3.11
C ASN A 61 7.70 -0.37 -3.32
N GLU A 62 8.32 -1.18 -4.19
CA GLU A 62 9.74 -1.05 -4.55
C GLU A 62 10.00 0.30 -5.26
N GLU A 63 9.14 0.70 -6.19
CA GLU A 63 9.24 2.00 -6.88
C GLU A 63 9.07 3.18 -5.92
N VAL A 64 8.09 3.11 -5.01
CA VAL A 64 7.84 4.16 -4.02
C VAL A 64 9.01 4.24 -3.03
N ALA A 65 9.53 3.11 -2.55
CA ALA A 65 10.69 3.07 -1.67
C ALA A 65 11.91 3.76 -2.31
N GLN A 66 12.21 3.44 -3.57
CA GLN A 66 13.27 4.11 -4.33
C GLN A 66 13.01 5.61 -4.47
N ALA A 67 11.77 6.02 -4.77
CA ALA A 67 11.41 7.43 -4.93
C ALA A 67 11.55 8.26 -3.64
N ILE A 68 11.40 7.64 -2.46
CA ILE A 68 11.53 8.30 -1.15
C ILE A 68 12.85 8.02 -0.43
N GLY A 69 13.77 7.28 -1.05
CA GLY A 69 15.11 7.00 -0.54
C GLY A 69 15.18 5.94 0.57
N LEU A 70 14.27 4.95 0.53
CA LEU A 70 14.26 3.77 1.41
C LEU A 70 14.81 2.52 0.72
#